data_AF-A0A453Q1T0-F1
#
_entry.id   AF-A0A453Q1T0-F1
#
_cell.length_a   1.000
_cell.length_b   1.000
_cell.length_c   1.000
_cell.angle_alpha   90.00
_cell.angle_beta   90.00
_cell.angle_gamma   90.00
#
_symmetry.space_group_name_H-M   'P 1'
#
loop_
_entity.id
_entity.type
_entity.pdbx_description
1 polymer ?
#
loop_
_entity_poly.entity_id
_entity_poly.type
_entity_poly.pdbx_seq_one_letter_code
_entity_poly.pdbx_strand_id
1 'polypeptide(L)'
;SVWAGQKCLGQLAKWKTAEEVAALVRSLPVEEQPKQIILTRKCVLEVHLPFQACLKIDKFGLKATEPQMVLYNIYDDWLKSISSYTAFSRLVLILRALHVNNEKAKMLLKPDKTMVTELLHIWPSIFD
;
A
#
# COMPACT_ATOMS: atom_id res chain seq x y z
N SER A 1 16.38 15.07 10.91
CA SER A 1 15.58 14.15 10.07
C SER A 1 16.51 13.40 9.12
N VAL A 2 16.09 12.25 8.56
CA VAL A 2 16.92 11.36 7.71
C VAL A 2 17.61 12.07 6.52
N TRP A 3 17.02 13.17 6.05
CA TRP A 3 17.48 13.92 4.88
C TRP A 3 18.35 15.14 5.23
N ALA A 4 18.48 15.48 6.52
CA ALA A 4 19.18 16.68 6.94
C ALA A 4 20.69 16.59 6.62
N GLY A 5 21.21 17.57 5.88
CA GLY A 5 22.64 17.67 5.54
C GLY A 5 23.12 16.73 4.43
N GLN A 6 22.23 15.99 3.76
CA GLN A 6 22.61 15.01 2.75
C GLN A 6 22.60 15.58 1.32
N LYS A 7 23.52 15.12 0.48
CA LYS A 7 23.57 15.41 -0.96
C LYS A 7 23.06 14.21 -1.76
N CYS A 8 22.67 14.41 -3.02
CA CYS A 8 22.21 13.33 -3.93
C CYS A 8 21.00 12.54 -3.41
N LEU A 9 19.97 13.24 -2.91
CA LEU A 9 18.78 12.67 -2.26
C LEU A 9 18.09 11.54 -3.05
N GLY A 10 18.12 11.59 -4.39
CA GLY A 10 17.52 10.55 -5.23
C GLY A 10 18.25 9.20 -5.17
N GLN A 11 19.58 9.20 -5.03
CA GLN A 11 20.35 7.97 -4.81
C GLN A 11 20.22 7.53 -3.35
N LEU A 12 20.31 8.48 -2.41
CA LEU A 12 20.14 8.21 -0.99
C LEU A 12 18.79 7.56 -0.69
N ALA A 13 17.71 8.00 -1.34
CA ALA A 13 16.39 7.41 -1.17
C ALA A 13 16.35 5.92 -1.52
N LYS A 14 17.02 5.52 -2.61
CA LYS A 14 17.10 4.10 -2.99
C LYS A 14 17.84 3.28 -1.95
N TRP A 15 18.97 3.80 -1.45
CA TRP A 15 19.76 3.15 -0.41
C TRP A 15 18.99 3.06 0.91
N LYS A 16 18.33 4.14 1.34
CA LYS A 16 17.51 4.15 2.54
C LYS A 16 16.31 3.21 2.43
N THR A 17 15.64 3.13 1.28
CA THR A 17 14.59 2.12 1.07
C THR A 17 15.15 0.70 1.18
N ALA A 18 16.32 0.42 0.59
CA ALA A 18 16.94 -0.91 0.69
C ALA A 18 17.37 -1.26 2.12
N GLU A 19 17.90 -0.28 2.86
CA GLU A 19 18.31 -0.42 4.27
C GLU A 19 17.12 -0.77 5.17
N GLU A 20 16.03 -0.02 5.08
CA GLU A 20 14.81 -0.25 5.89
C GLU A 20 14.15 -1.60 5.53
N VAL A 21 14.10 -1.97 4.24
CA VAL A 21 13.57 -3.28 3.83
C VAL A 21 14.44 -4.42 4.36
N ALA A 22 15.76 -4.29 4.32
CA ALA A 22 16.67 -5.28 4.89
C ALA A 22 16.54 -5.38 6.41
N ALA A 23 16.35 -4.25 7.11
CA ALA A 23 16.09 -4.22 8.55
C ALA A 23 14.78 -4.93 8.88
N LEU A 24 13.71 -4.69 8.11
CA LEU A 24 12.42 -5.35 8.27
C LEU A 24 12.54 -6.87 8.11
N VAL A 25 13.17 -7.34 7.02
CA VAL A 25 13.35 -8.79 6.79
C VAL A 25 14.14 -9.45 7.91
N ARG A 26 15.18 -8.79 8.43
CA ARG A 26 15.98 -9.29 9.56
C ARG A 26 15.25 -9.29 10.89
N SER A 27 14.23 -8.44 11.05
CA SER A 27 13.42 -8.39 12.27
C SER A 27 12.38 -9.51 12.35
N LEU A 28 12.07 -10.17 11.22
CA LEU A 28 11.11 -11.26 11.15
C LEU A 28 11.76 -12.61 11.52
N PRO A 29 11.01 -13.53 12.18
CA PRO A 29 11.39 -14.93 12.33
C PRO A 29 11.73 -15.57 10.98
N VAL A 30 12.61 -16.57 10.98
CA VAL A 30 13.10 -17.21 9.74
C VAL A 30 11.97 -17.85 8.92
N GLU A 31 10.89 -18.26 9.58
CA GLU A 31 9.69 -18.85 9.00
C GLU A 31 8.87 -17.84 8.18
N GLU A 32 8.93 -16.57 8.55
CA GLU A 32 8.18 -15.47 7.91
C GLU A 32 9.01 -14.71 6.88
N GLN A 33 10.30 -15.02 6.75
CA GLN A 33 11.18 -14.33 5.81
C GLN A 33 10.79 -14.64 4.36
N PRO A 34 10.61 -13.59 3.52
CA PRO A 34 10.18 -13.79 2.14
C PRO A 34 11.29 -14.44 1.30
N LYS A 35 10.93 -15.45 0.51
CA LYS A 35 11.84 -16.09 -0.45
C LYS A 35 12.17 -15.19 -1.64
N GLN A 36 11.28 -14.26 -1.98
CA GLN A 36 11.40 -13.38 -3.14
C GLN A 36 10.89 -11.97 -2.79
N ILE A 37 11.61 -10.95 -3.26
CA ILE A 37 11.21 -9.53 -3.12
C ILE A 37 11.10 -8.94 -4.53
N ILE A 38 9.90 -8.47 -4.89
CA ILE A 38 9.61 -7.89 -6.20
C ILE A 38 9.70 -6.36 -6.11
N LEU A 39 10.51 -5.77 -6.98
CA LEU A 39 10.68 -4.31 -7.06
C LEU A 39 9.83 -3.73 -8.19
N THR A 40 9.02 -2.72 -7.87
CA THR A 40 8.11 -2.08 -8.83
C THR A 40 8.78 -0.98 -9.66
N ARG A 41 9.93 -0.46 -9.21
CA ARG A 41 10.70 0.58 -9.92
C ARG A 41 11.88 -0.03 -10.70
N LYS A 42 11.59 -0.66 -11.84
CA LYS A 42 12.50 -0.85 -12.99
C LYS A 42 11.65 -0.94 -14.27
N CYS A 43 12.06 -0.22 -15.31
CA CYS A 43 11.30 0.17 -16.50
C CYS A 43 11.04 -0.95 -17.55
N VAL A 44 10.99 -2.24 -17.16
CA VAL A 44 11.08 -3.35 -18.15
C VAL A 44 10.04 -4.45 -17.98
N LEU A 45 9.22 -4.44 -16.92
CA LEU A 45 8.10 -5.38 -16.81
C LEU A 45 6.81 -4.63 -17.16
N GLU A 46 6.07 -5.09 -18.18
CA GLU A 46 4.83 -4.51 -18.73
C GLU A 46 3.69 -4.29 -17.70
N VAL A 47 3.88 -4.74 -16.46
CA VAL A 47 2.89 -4.66 -15.39
C VAL A 47 3.19 -3.45 -14.49
N HIS A 48 2.75 -2.26 -14.91
CA HIS A 48 2.80 -1.06 -14.07
C HIS A 48 1.75 -1.14 -12.95
N LEU A 49 2.14 -1.68 -11.78
CA LEU A 49 1.26 -1.78 -10.62
C LEU A 49 1.07 -0.39 -9.96
N PRO A 50 -0.19 0.07 -9.78
CA PRO A 50 -0.51 1.42 -9.31
C PRO A 50 -0.36 1.59 -7.79
N PHE A 51 0.64 0.98 -7.14
CA PHE A 51 0.81 1.05 -5.68
C PHE A 51 1.07 2.46 -5.15
N GLN A 52 1.56 3.38 -5.99
CA GLN A 52 1.66 4.79 -5.60
C GLN A 52 0.29 5.39 -5.25
N ALA A 53 -0.80 4.86 -5.83
CA ALA A 53 -2.15 5.30 -5.51
C ALA A 53 -2.58 4.96 -4.07
N CYS A 54 -1.90 4.04 -3.37
CA CYS A 54 -2.16 3.79 -1.96
C CYS A 54 -2.02 5.07 -1.12
N LEU A 55 -1.06 5.94 -1.44
CA LEU A 55 -0.85 7.20 -0.71
C LEU A 55 -2.02 8.21 -0.87
N LYS A 56 -2.96 7.95 -1.79
CA LYS A 56 -4.18 8.76 -1.96
C LYS A 56 -5.32 8.32 -1.02
N ILE A 57 -5.14 7.21 -0.30
CA ILE A 57 -6.10 6.70 0.69
C ILE A 57 -5.88 7.46 2.00
N ASP A 58 -6.95 8.04 2.54
CA ASP A 58 -6.86 9.00 3.64
C ASP A 58 -6.27 8.38 4.93
N LYS A 59 -6.49 7.07 5.14
CA LYS A 59 -5.94 6.30 6.27
C LYS A 59 -4.41 6.19 6.24
N PHE A 60 -3.80 6.27 5.05
CA PHE A 60 -2.35 6.23 4.86
C PHE A 60 -1.71 7.63 4.80
N GLY A 61 -2.46 8.68 5.16
CA GLY A 61 -2.03 10.08 5.06
C GLY A 61 -0.85 10.47 5.95
N LEU A 62 -0.25 11.62 5.62
CA LEU A 62 1.03 12.11 6.16
C LEU A 62 0.91 12.83 7.51
N LYS A 63 0.52 12.13 8.58
CA LYS A 63 0.48 12.70 9.95
C LYS A 63 1.60 12.20 10.88
N ALA A 64 2.75 11.85 10.33
CA ALA A 64 3.88 11.35 11.11
C ALA A 64 4.80 12.51 11.59
N THR A 65 5.11 12.53 12.88
CA THR A 65 6.11 13.44 13.49
C THR A 65 7.50 12.80 13.56
N GLU A 66 7.57 11.47 13.49
CA GLU A 66 8.80 10.68 13.51
C GLU A 66 8.69 9.45 12.59
N PRO A 67 9.82 8.82 12.20
CA PRO A 67 9.81 7.58 11.44
C PRO A 67 9.19 6.44 12.26
N GLN A 68 8.14 5.81 11.73
CA GLN A 68 7.44 4.71 12.39
C GLN A 68 7.01 3.65 11.37
N MET A 69 7.08 2.39 11.78
CA MET A 69 6.51 1.26 11.05
C MET A 69 5.05 1.09 11.46
N VAL A 70 4.14 1.02 10.48
CA VAL A 70 2.71 0.83 10.74
C VAL A 70 2.21 -0.39 9.97
N LEU A 71 1.55 -1.31 10.68
CA LEU A 71 1.03 -2.53 10.10
C LEU A 71 -0.41 -2.33 9.63
N TYR A 72 -0.69 -2.74 8.40
CA TYR A 72 -2.04 -2.77 7.83
C TYR A 72 -2.26 -4.05 7.05
N ASN A 73 -3.50 -4.55 7.08
CA ASN A 73 -3.96 -5.57 6.15
C ASN A 73 -4.73 -4.89 5.02
N ILE A 74 -4.14 -4.84 3.81
CA ILE A 74 -4.73 -4.16 2.66
C ILE A 74 -5.96 -4.87 2.07
N TYR A 75 -6.22 -6.12 2.47
CA TYR A 75 -7.39 -6.87 2.02
C TYR A 75 -8.56 -6.84 3.01
N ASP A 76 -8.39 -6.19 4.17
CA ASP A 76 -9.37 -6.24 5.26
C ASP A 76 -9.78 -7.70 5.54
N ASP A 77 -11.05 -8.05 5.34
CA ASP A 77 -11.60 -9.38 5.56
C ASP A 77 -11.93 -10.15 4.27
N TRP A 78 -11.54 -9.65 3.09
CA TRP A 78 -11.86 -10.28 1.80
C TRP A 78 -11.43 -11.73 1.70
N LEU A 79 -10.33 -12.11 2.35
CA LEU A 79 -9.82 -13.49 2.33
C LEU A 79 -10.74 -14.51 3.02
N LYS A 80 -11.80 -14.06 3.71
CA LYS A 80 -12.84 -14.94 4.27
C LYS A 80 -13.79 -15.46 3.18
N SER A 81 -14.06 -14.68 2.13
CA SER A 81 -15.02 -15.03 1.06
C SER A 81 -14.36 -15.30 -0.30
N ILE A 82 -13.20 -14.70 -0.58
CA ILE A 82 -12.54 -14.80 -1.88
C ILE A 82 -11.08 -15.24 -1.78
N SER A 83 -10.54 -15.78 -2.88
CA SER A 83 -9.14 -16.19 -2.97
C SER A 83 -8.19 -15.00 -2.96
N SER A 84 -6.93 -15.23 -2.60
CA SER A 84 -5.86 -14.22 -2.65
C SER A 84 -5.66 -13.63 -4.04
N TYR A 85 -5.82 -14.44 -5.10
CA TYR A 85 -5.73 -13.98 -6.48
C TYR A 85 -6.85 -12.98 -6.83
N THR A 86 -8.09 -13.29 -6.43
CA THR A 86 -9.24 -12.41 -6.65
C THR A 86 -9.12 -11.14 -5.81
N ALA A 87 -8.68 -11.25 -4.56
CA ALA A 87 -8.45 -10.11 -3.67
C ALA A 87 -7.37 -9.17 -4.22
N PHE A 88 -6.27 -9.73 -4.73
CA PHE A 88 -5.21 -8.96 -5.38
C PHE A 88 -5.71 -8.25 -6.65
N SER A 89 -6.48 -8.94 -7.48
CA SER A 89 -7.06 -8.36 -8.71
C SER A 89 -8.04 -7.22 -8.39
N ARG A 90 -8.90 -7.41 -7.37
CA ARG A 90 -9.81 -6.38 -6.83
C ARG A 90 -9.02 -5.16 -6.34
N LEU A 91 -7.94 -5.38 -5.58
CA LEU A 91 -7.06 -4.31 -5.11
C LEU A 91 -6.45 -3.51 -6.28
N VAL A 92 -5.87 -4.20 -7.26
CA VAL A 92 -5.24 -3.54 -8.43
C VAL A 92 -6.26 -2.70 -9.19
N LEU A 93 -7.48 -3.19 -9.37
CA LEU A 93 -8.58 -2.45 -10.00
C LEU A 93 -8.88 -1.14 -9.26
N ILE A 94 -9.05 -1.21 -7.94
CA ILE A 94 -9.37 -0.04 -7.10
C ILE A 94 -8.21 0.96 -7.13
N LEU A 95 -6.98 0.50 -6.96
CA LEU A 95 -5.80 1.37 -7.02
C LEU A 95 -5.62 2.02 -8.39
N ARG A 96 -5.93 1.30 -9.48
CA ARG A 96 -5.90 1.87 -10.84
C ARG A 96 -6.97 2.94 -11.00
N ALA A 97 -8.18 2.73 -10.49
CA ALA A 97 -9.24 3.73 -10.50
C ALA A 97 -8.83 5.00 -9.73
N LEU A 98 -8.29 4.84 -8.51
CA LEU A 98 -7.75 5.95 -7.71
C LEU A 98 -6.57 6.67 -8.38
N HIS A 99 -5.76 5.94 -9.14
CA HIS A 99 -4.68 6.51 -9.93
C HIS A 99 -5.22 7.43 -11.03
N VAL A 100 -6.18 6.94 -11.83
CA VAL A 100 -6.73 7.61 -13.02
C VAL A 100 -7.70 8.73 -12.66
N ASN A 101 -8.68 8.49 -11.79
CA ASN A 101 -9.65 9.48 -11.35
C ASN A 101 -10.00 9.26 -9.88
N ASN A 102 -9.32 10.00 -9.01
CA ASN A 102 -9.44 9.86 -7.56
C ASN A 102 -10.85 10.21 -7.07
N GLU A 103 -11.41 11.34 -7.50
CA GLU A 103 -12.72 11.82 -7.05
C GLU A 103 -13.83 10.84 -7.42
N LYS A 104 -13.88 10.42 -8.68
CA LYS A 104 -14.88 9.45 -9.15
C LYS A 104 -14.72 8.09 -8.47
N ALA A 105 -13.48 7.64 -8.26
CA ALA A 105 -13.22 6.39 -7.55
C ALA A 105 -13.68 6.46 -6.08
N LYS A 106 -13.41 7.56 -5.37
CA LYS A 106 -13.89 7.77 -4.00
C LYS A 106 -15.42 7.82 -3.92
N MET A 107 -16.07 8.49 -4.88
CA MET A 107 -17.54 8.49 -4.99
C MET A 107 -18.10 7.09 -5.22
N LEU A 108 -17.45 6.26 -6.05
CA LEU A 108 -17.90 4.89 -6.31
C LEU A 108 -17.67 3.96 -5.11
N LEU A 109 -16.60 4.16 -4.35
CA LEU A 109 -16.33 3.39 -3.14
C LEU A 109 -17.34 3.73 -2.03
N LYS A 110 -17.77 4.99 -1.94
CA LYS A 110 -18.74 5.46 -0.94
C LYS A 110 -19.90 6.20 -1.62
N PRO A 111 -20.81 5.46 -2.28
CA PRO A 111 -21.91 6.08 -3.04
C PRO A 111 -23.01 6.65 -2.15
N ASP A 112 -23.18 6.11 -0.95
CA ASP A 112 -24.20 6.52 0.01
C ASP A 112 -23.60 6.65 1.43
N LYS A 113 -24.21 7.49 2.27
CA LYS A 113 -23.83 7.74 3.67
C LYS A 113 -24.04 6.51 4.56
N THR A 114 -24.84 5.55 4.11
CA THR A 114 -25.08 4.27 4.79
C THR A 114 -23.86 3.33 4.72
N MET A 115 -22.96 3.54 3.76
CA MET A 115 -21.75 2.73 3.61
C MET A 115 -20.70 3.12 4.65
N VAL A 116 -20.57 2.29 5.67
CA VAL A 116 -19.60 2.47 6.75
C VAL A 116 -18.32 1.70 6.43
N THR A 117 -17.18 2.33 6.72
CA THR A 117 -15.89 1.65 6.79
C THR A 117 -15.60 1.37 8.26
N GLU A 118 -15.35 0.12 8.62
CA GLU A 118 -14.98 -0.23 10.00
C GLU A 118 -13.67 0.45 10.42
N LEU A 119 -13.51 0.73 11.71
CA LEU A 119 -12.39 1.50 12.25
C LEU A 119 -11.02 0.92 11.85
N LEU A 120 -10.90 -0.40 11.82
CA LEU A 120 -9.66 -1.09 11.45
C LEU A 120 -9.55 -1.39 9.95
N HIS A 121 -10.65 -1.32 9.20
CA HIS A 121 -10.69 -1.57 7.76
C HIS A 121 -10.26 -0.34 6.94
N ILE A 122 -9.77 -0.60 5.74
CA ILE A 122 -9.40 0.42 4.75
C ILE A 122 -10.57 0.67 3.79
N TRP A 123 -11.23 -0.40 3.38
CA TRP A 123 -12.29 -0.39 2.39
C TRP A 123 -13.67 -0.41 3.07
N PRO A 124 -14.70 0.18 2.44
CA PRO A 124 -16.08 0.07 2.91
C PRO A 124 -16.52 -1.39 2.99
N SER A 125 -17.34 -1.73 3.99
CA SER A 125 -17.92 -3.06 4.12
C SER A 125 -19.02 -3.22 3.08
N ILE A 126 -18.67 -3.83 1.94
CA ILE A 126 -19.61 -4.17 0.87
C ILE A 126 -19.94 -5.65 1.04
N PHE A 127 -21.23 -5.97 1.21
CA PHE A 127 -21.69 -7.35 1.15
C PHE A 127 -21.59 -7.81 -0.32
N ASP A 128 -20.88 -8.93 -0.56
CA ASP A 128 -20.88 -9.60 -1.86
C ASP A 128 -22.30 -10.12 -2.20
#